data_AF-A0A9K3GWT2-F1
#
_entry.id   AF-A0A9K3GWT2-F1
#
_cell.length_a   1.000
_cell.length_b   1.000
_cell.length_c   1.000
_cell.angle_alpha   90.00
_cell.angle_beta   90.00
_cell.angle_gamma   90.00
#
_symmetry.space_group_name_H-M   'P 1'
#
loop_
_entity.id
_entity.type
_entity.pdbx_description
1 polymer ?
#
loop_
_entity_poly.entity_id
_entity_poly.type
_entity_poly.pdbx_seq_one_letter_code
_entity_poly.pdbx_strand_id
1 'polypeptide(L)'
;MLNQAQSNSLVVETYKRWIDSESNCRKLEREVTNLKNEGNVRSKTKQELSSIRSQVDLLKGQISEAKEVNKSSQASAAAAHEARDKTLQDLETFKLKFGDLEKKLLDAEKRHSAELKEMQTSYDQLLVDHHRLMDDKDEIEKTRDRAIESHKATIDEAKGMLTRYDGEMVEVYAQVSELMLTKQWFLTDGIAWVVKLVHQSPELDKVVADLVSSVNAVGANEGIKQGFQAALNSVRSAEEVPGYDEGAKDALDAAIKAFDDFHISVLGKVADLIDKPLSVIKQRSQLPIVKEDYEA
;
A
#
# COMPACT_ATOMS: atom_id res chain seq x y z
N MET A 1 133.68 149.13 7.85
CA MET A 1 134.31 148.20 6.89
C MET A 1 133.78 146.80 7.18
N LEU A 2 133.03 146.23 6.24
CA LEU A 2 132.36 144.93 6.37
C LEU A 2 133.38 143.82 6.60
N ASN A 3 133.18 143.03 7.66
CA ASN A 3 134.08 141.95 8.04
C ASN A 3 133.45 140.59 7.69
N GLN A 4 134.23 139.77 7.00
CA GLN A 4 133.95 138.52 6.28
C GLN A 4 133.26 137.39 7.08
N ALA A 5 133.01 137.59 8.38
CA ALA A 5 132.41 136.62 9.28
C ALA A 5 130.88 136.45 9.10
N GLN A 6 130.14 137.50 8.68
CA GLN A 6 128.67 137.41 8.51
C GLN A 6 128.24 136.66 7.24
N SER A 7 129.06 136.67 6.18
CA SER A 7 128.75 135.96 4.92
C SER A 7 128.91 134.44 5.04
N ASN A 8 129.89 133.97 5.81
CA ASN A 8 130.09 132.53 6.06
C ASN A 8 128.98 131.92 6.92
N SER A 9 128.34 132.70 7.80
CA SER A 9 127.22 132.22 8.64
C SER A 9 126.00 131.85 7.80
N LEU A 10 125.65 132.65 6.79
CA LEU A 10 124.42 132.46 6.00
C LEU A 10 124.50 131.21 5.09
N VAL A 11 125.68 130.92 4.54
CA VAL A 11 125.93 129.75 3.67
C VAL A 11 125.85 128.45 4.45
N VAL A 12 126.41 128.41 5.67
CA VAL A 12 126.34 127.22 6.55
C VAL A 12 124.90 126.91 6.96
N GLU A 13 124.10 127.95 7.21
CA GLU A 13 122.72 127.80 7.67
C GLU A 13 121.76 127.37 6.55
N THR A 14 122.01 127.82 5.31
CA THR A 14 121.29 127.32 4.13
C THR A 14 121.68 125.88 3.79
N TYR A 15 122.95 125.51 3.91
CA TYR A 15 123.39 124.12 3.70
C TYR A 15 122.85 123.16 4.76
N LYS A 16 122.78 123.58 6.04
CA LYS A 16 122.12 122.84 7.12
C LYS A 16 120.65 122.57 6.81
N ARG A 17 119.90 123.61 6.38
CA ARG A 17 118.48 123.44 6.02
C ARG A 17 118.28 122.50 4.82
N TRP A 18 119.19 122.50 3.86
CA TRP A 18 119.14 121.57 2.73
C TRP A 18 119.39 120.12 3.16
N ILE A 19 120.41 119.87 4.01
CA ILE A 19 120.66 118.55 4.59
C ILE A 19 119.47 118.06 5.43
N ASP A 20 118.88 118.93 6.24
CA ASP A 20 117.71 118.58 7.06
C ASP A 20 116.48 118.26 6.20
N SER A 21 116.29 118.99 5.09
CA SER A 21 115.22 118.72 4.11
C SER A 21 115.44 117.39 3.38
N GLU A 22 116.67 117.10 2.94
CA GLU A 22 117.01 115.85 2.27
C GLU A 22 116.89 114.65 3.21
N SER A 23 117.31 114.81 4.47
CA SER A 23 117.11 113.83 5.54
C SER A 23 115.62 113.55 5.78
N ASN A 24 114.80 114.60 5.80
CA ASN A 24 113.35 114.45 5.92
C ASN A 24 112.70 113.78 4.70
N CYS A 25 113.13 114.10 3.47
CA CYS A 25 112.67 113.40 2.27
C CYS A 25 113.00 111.90 2.33
N ARG A 26 114.24 111.53 2.69
CA ARG A 26 114.63 110.12 2.83
C ARG A 26 113.92 109.40 3.97
N LYS A 27 113.47 110.12 5.00
CA LYS A 27 112.67 109.56 6.10
C LYS A 27 111.22 109.31 5.64
N LEU A 28 110.63 110.28 4.95
CA LEU A 28 109.30 110.18 4.36
C LEU A 28 109.23 109.07 3.31
N GLU A 29 110.23 108.92 2.44
CA GLU A 29 110.29 107.82 1.47
C GLU A 29 110.29 106.45 2.15
N ARG A 30 111.05 106.30 3.25
CA ARG A 30 111.04 105.08 4.05
C ARG A 30 109.69 104.79 4.69
N GLU A 31 109.05 105.80 5.28
CA GLU A 31 107.70 105.66 5.84
C GLU A 31 106.66 105.31 4.77
N VAL A 32 106.73 105.92 3.59
CA VAL A 32 105.85 105.59 2.45
C VAL A 32 106.05 104.15 1.99
N THR A 33 107.30 103.66 1.91
CA THR A 33 107.56 102.25 1.58
C THR A 33 107.06 101.28 2.67
N ASN A 34 107.18 101.62 3.95
CA ASN A 34 106.67 100.80 5.04
C ASN A 34 105.14 100.72 5.04
N LEU A 35 104.45 101.86 4.88
CA LEU A 35 102.99 101.90 4.78
C LEU A 35 102.47 101.12 3.57
N LYS A 36 103.21 101.11 2.46
CA LYS A 36 102.88 100.31 1.27
C LYS A 36 103.02 98.81 1.53
N ASN A 37 104.05 98.39 2.27
CA ASN A 37 104.25 97.00 2.66
C ASN A 37 103.20 96.53 3.68
N GLU A 38 102.87 97.35 4.67
CA GLU A 38 101.78 97.07 5.63
C GLU A 38 100.43 96.98 4.93
N GLY A 39 100.17 97.84 3.93
CA GLY A 39 98.99 97.77 3.08
C GLY A 39 98.89 96.43 2.32
N ASN A 40 100.02 95.88 1.86
CA ASN A 40 100.08 94.59 1.17
C ASN A 40 99.91 93.39 2.13
N VAL A 41 100.47 93.45 3.34
CA VAL A 41 100.23 92.40 4.36
C VAL A 41 98.78 92.43 4.80
N ARG A 42 98.22 93.62 5.06
CA ARG A 42 96.81 93.79 5.44
C ARG A 42 95.87 93.31 4.34
N SER A 43 96.18 93.53 3.05
CA SER A 43 95.36 93.00 1.95
C SER A 43 95.40 91.47 1.88
N LYS A 44 96.59 90.86 2.06
CA LYS A 44 96.75 89.40 2.08
C LYS A 44 96.03 88.75 3.27
N THR A 45 96.16 89.30 4.47
CA THR A 45 95.43 88.81 5.65
C THR A 45 93.92 88.99 5.50
N LYS A 46 93.46 90.08 4.87
CA LYS A 46 92.04 90.29 4.57
C LYS A 46 91.51 89.25 3.58
N GLN A 47 92.31 88.86 2.59
CA GLN A 47 91.98 87.81 1.64
C GLN A 47 91.92 86.43 2.32
N GLU A 48 92.90 86.07 3.13
CA GLU A 48 92.90 84.81 3.90
C GLU A 48 91.72 84.74 4.88
N LEU A 49 91.40 85.83 5.57
CA LEU A 49 90.20 85.92 6.42
C LEU A 49 88.91 85.75 5.63
N SER A 50 88.82 86.28 4.40
CA SER A 50 87.65 86.06 3.55
C SER A 50 87.53 84.61 3.08
N SER A 51 88.66 83.94 2.81
CA SER A 51 88.70 82.52 2.45
C SER A 51 88.35 81.60 3.62
N ILE A 52 88.81 81.91 4.83
CA ILE A 52 88.46 81.14 6.03
C ILE A 52 86.99 81.34 6.36
N ARG A 53 86.48 82.58 6.21
CA ARG A 53 85.06 82.86 6.43
C ARG A 53 84.17 82.07 5.47
N SER A 54 84.51 82.02 4.17
CA SER A 54 83.75 81.22 3.21
C SER A 54 83.82 79.71 3.49
N GLN A 55 84.96 79.19 3.96
CA GLN A 55 85.08 77.79 4.36
C GLN A 55 84.27 77.46 5.63
N VAL A 56 84.25 78.37 6.62
CA VAL A 56 83.41 78.21 7.81
C VAL A 56 81.94 78.21 7.45
N ASP A 57 81.51 79.08 6.53
CA ASP A 57 80.13 79.11 6.06
C ASP A 57 79.77 77.83 5.29
N LEU A 58 80.69 77.31 4.46
CA LEU A 58 80.53 76.02 3.78
C LEU A 58 80.41 74.85 4.75
N LEU A 59 81.29 74.76 5.76
CA LEU A 59 81.25 73.71 6.77
C LEU A 59 79.98 73.78 7.63
N LYS A 60 79.51 74.99 7.95
CA LYS A 60 78.21 75.17 8.63
C LYS A 60 77.05 74.66 7.78
N GLY A 61 77.09 74.88 6.46
CA GLY A 61 76.15 74.31 5.51
C GLY A 61 76.16 72.77 5.55
N GLN A 62 77.34 72.16 5.40
CA GLN A 62 77.51 70.71 5.42
C GLN A 62 77.10 70.06 6.75
N ILE A 63 77.41 70.69 7.90
CA ILE A 63 76.95 70.21 9.21
C ILE A 63 75.42 70.27 9.32
N SER A 64 74.80 71.30 8.73
CA SER A 64 73.34 71.43 8.74
C SER A 64 72.69 70.35 7.86
N GLU A 65 73.23 70.11 6.66
CA GLU A 65 72.80 69.01 5.78
C GLU A 65 72.98 67.64 6.45
N ALA A 66 74.13 67.38 7.05
CA ALA A 66 74.39 66.11 7.75
C ALA A 66 73.45 65.89 8.94
N LYS A 67 73.08 66.95 9.66
CA LYS A 67 72.08 66.88 10.74
C LYS A 67 70.70 66.51 10.21
N GLU A 68 70.27 67.11 9.10
CA GLU A 68 68.97 66.78 8.50
C GLU A 68 68.96 65.36 7.90
N VAL A 69 70.05 64.94 7.25
CA VAL A 69 70.20 63.55 6.79
C VAL A 69 70.16 62.56 7.95
N ASN A 70 70.83 62.85 9.07
CA ASN A 70 70.81 61.98 10.25
C ASN A 70 69.42 61.91 10.89
N LYS A 71 68.68 63.03 11.00
CA LYS A 71 67.29 63.04 11.47
C LYS A 71 66.39 62.23 10.54
N SER A 72 66.54 62.41 9.22
CA SER A 72 65.79 61.66 8.21
C SER A 72 66.08 60.15 8.29
N SER A 73 67.35 59.77 8.45
CA SER A 73 67.75 58.37 8.63
C SER A 73 67.19 57.76 9.93
N GLN A 74 67.18 58.52 11.03
CA GLN A 74 66.57 58.08 12.29
C GLN A 74 65.05 57.93 12.17
N ALA A 75 64.38 58.85 11.49
CA ALA A 75 62.94 58.75 11.22
C ALA A 75 62.62 57.53 10.34
N SER A 76 63.44 57.26 9.32
CA SER A 76 63.29 56.09 8.45
C SER A 76 63.52 54.78 9.22
N ALA A 77 64.53 54.72 10.08
CA ALA A 77 64.78 53.56 10.93
C ALA A 77 63.63 53.32 11.93
N ALA A 78 63.11 54.38 12.55
CA ALA A 78 61.95 54.28 13.45
C ALA A 78 60.70 53.77 12.71
N ALA A 79 60.41 54.29 11.51
CA ALA A 79 59.30 53.82 10.69
C ALA A 79 59.46 52.36 10.25
N ALA A 80 60.69 51.92 9.94
CA ALA A 80 60.98 50.53 9.62
C ALA A 80 60.76 49.59 10.82
N HIS A 81 61.14 50.02 12.03
CA HIS A 81 60.87 49.27 13.26
C HIS A 81 59.37 49.17 13.55
N GLU A 82 58.62 50.26 13.43
CA GLU A 82 57.17 50.25 13.61
C GLU A 82 56.46 49.36 12.58
N ALA A 83 56.87 49.42 11.31
CA ALA A 83 56.35 48.55 10.26
C ALA A 83 56.63 47.07 10.57
N ARG A 84 57.86 46.75 11.00
CA ARG A 84 58.24 45.38 11.40
C ARG A 84 57.38 44.89 12.57
N ASP A 85 57.23 45.70 13.61
CA ASP A 85 56.49 45.31 14.81
C ASP A 85 55.00 45.08 14.48
N LYS A 86 54.41 45.91 13.60
CA LYS A 86 53.07 45.68 13.06
C LYS A 86 52.96 44.37 12.28
N THR A 87 53.93 44.06 11.40
CA THR A 87 53.92 42.79 10.67
C THR A 87 54.06 41.57 11.58
N LEU A 88 54.81 41.68 12.69
CA LEU A 88 54.91 40.62 13.69
C LEU A 88 53.57 40.41 14.40
N GLN A 89 52.88 41.49 14.76
CA GLN A 89 51.56 41.42 15.39
C GLN A 89 50.50 40.81 14.45
N ASP A 90 50.53 41.17 13.17
CA ASP A 90 49.64 40.59 12.14
C ASP A 90 49.94 39.10 11.94
N LEU A 91 51.22 38.71 11.93
CA LEU A 91 51.65 37.31 11.82
C LEU A 91 51.20 36.47 13.01
N GLU A 92 51.31 37.01 14.23
CA GLU A 92 50.85 36.34 15.46
C GLU A 92 49.32 36.17 15.45
N THR A 93 48.59 37.21 15.00
CA THR A 93 47.14 37.15 14.82
C THR A 93 46.74 36.09 13.78
N PHE A 94 47.47 36.02 12.67
CA PHE A 94 47.23 35.01 11.64
C PHE A 94 47.50 33.59 12.16
N LYS A 95 48.58 33.40 12.92
CA LYS A 95 48.91 32.11 13.54
C LYS A 95 47.81 31.61 14.48
N LEU A 96 47.23 32.51 15.29
CA LEU A 96 46.10 32.16 16.16
C LEU A 96 44.87 31.75 15.33
N LYS A 97 44.53 32.50 14.28
CA LYS A 97 43.41 32.14 13.38
C LYS A 97 43.63 30.81 12.68
N PHE A 98 44.86 30.51 12.28
CA PHE A 98 45.20 29.24 11.64
C PHE A 98 45.00 28.07 12.62
N GLY A 99 45.46 28.20 13.86
CA GLY A 99 45.22 27.19 14.90
C GLY A 99 43.72 26.96 15.19
N ASP A 100 42.93 28.02 15.20
CA ASP A 100 41.46 27.92 15.33
C ASP A 100 40.81 27.20 14.14
N LEU A 101 41.28 27.46 12.92
CA LEU A 101 40.78 26.80 11.71
C LEU A 101 41.16 25.31 11.69
N GLU A 102 42.39 24.98 12.07
CA GLU A 102 42.87 23.60 12.17
C GLU A 102 42.06 22.80 13.19
N LYS A 103 41.77 23.40 14.35
CA LYS A 103 40.88 22.79 15.35
C LYS A 103 39.46 22.59 14.82
N LYS A 104 38.87 23.58 14.16
CA LYS A 104 37.53 23.47 13.56
C LYS A 104 37.48 22.40 12.47
N LEU A 105 38.54 22.25 11.69
CA LEU A 105 38.65 21.21 10.67
C LEU A 105 38.65 19.82 11.32
N LEU A 106 39.50 19.58 12.32
CA LEU A 106 39.55 18.32 13.05
C LEU A 106 38.20 17.97 13.72
N ASP A 107 37.52 18.96 14.31
CA ASP A 107 36.22 18.75 14.92
C ASP A 107 35.12 18.45 13.87
N ALA A 108 35.22 19.04 12.68
CA ALA A 108 34.32 18.74 11.56
C ALA A 108 34.55 17.34 10.99
N GLU A 109 35.80 16.94 10.79
CA GLU A 109 36.16 15.59 10.34
C GLU A 109 35.67 14.51 11.29
N LYS A 110 35.83 14.72 12.62
CA LYS A 110 35.30 13.80 13.63
C LYS A 110 33.78 13.68 13.58
N ARG A 111 33.07 14.81 13.45
CA ARG A 111 31.60 14.82 13.34
C ARG A 111 31.14 14.09 12.08
N HIS A 112 31.68 14.42 10.92
CA HIS A 112 31.32 13.75 9.66
C HIS A 112 31.66 12.26 9.69
N SER A 113 32.78 11.87 10.30
CA SER A 113 33.11 10.46 10.47
C SER A 113 32.12 9.71 11.37
N ALA A 114 31.60 10.37 12.43
CA ALA A 114 30.57 9.78 13.29
C ALA A 114 29.23 9.65 12.55
N GLU A 115 28.80 10.70 11.85
CA GLU A 115 27.58 10.72 11.04
C GLU A 115 27.60 9.65 9.94
N LEU A 116 28.74 9.47 9.26
CA LEU A 116 28.90 8.40 8.27
C LEU A 116 28.75 7.00 8.87
N LYS A 117 29.32 6.76 10.06
CA LYS A 117 29.18 5.47 10.75
C LYS A 117 27.74 5.21 11.18
N GLU A 118 27.05 6.23 11.67
CA GLU A 118 25.64 6.13 12.06
C GLU A 118 24.76 5.85 10.83
N MET A 119 24.97 6.58 9.73
CA MET A 119 24.26 6.36 8.47
C MET A 119 24.50 4.94 7.93
N GLN A 120 25.74 4.46 7.97
CA GLN A 120 26.07 3.10 7.54
C GLN A 120 25.35 2.05 8.39
N THR A 121 25.36 2.21 9.72
CA THR A 121 24.66 1.29 10.63
C THR A 121 23.15 1.30 10.39
N SER A 122 22.57 2.48 10.16
CA SER A 122 21.15 2.63 9.83
C SER A 122 20.80 1.99 8.49
N TYR A 123 21.67 2.12 7.48
CA TYR A 123 21.48 1.48 6.19
C TYR A 123 21.54 -0.04 6.29
N ASP A 124 22.52 -0.58 7.01
CA ASP A 124 22.63 -2.03 7.24
C ASP A 124 21.39 -2.59 7.95
N GLN A 125 20.87 -1.87 8.95
CA GLN A 125 19.64 -2.24 9.63
C GLN A 125 18.42 -2.22 8.69
N LEU A 126 18.29 -1.17 7.87
CA LEU A 126 17.21 -1.08 6.88
C LEU A 126 17.24 -2.24 5.88
N LEU A 127 18.43 -2.70 5.51
CA LEU A 127 18.62 -3.81 4.58
C LEU A 127 18.21 -5.15 5.21
N VAL A 128 18.49 -5.34 6.50
CA VAL A 128 18.00 -6.49 7.28
C VAL A 128 16.48 -6.47 7.40
N ASP A 129 15.90 -5.32 7.73
CA ASP A 129 14.45 -5.16 7.86
C ASP A 129 13.74 -5.39 6.52
N HIS A 130 14.33 -4.94 5.42
CA HIS A 130 13.80 -5.17 4.08
C HIS A 130 13.75 -6.65 3.71
N HIS A 131 14.82 -7.41 3.96
CA HIS A 131 14.81 -8.86 3.72
C HIS A 131 13.79 -9.58 4.60
N ARG A 132 13.69 -9.19 5.88
CA ARG A 132 12.69 -9.76 6.78
C ARG A 132 11.26 -9.52 6.29
N LEU A 133 10.96 -8.30 5.82
CA LEU A 133 9.65 -7.98 5.25
C LEU A 133 9.36 -8.76 3.97
N MET A 134 10.37 -9.02 3.14
CA MET A 134 10.22 -9.88 1.95
C MET A 134 9.89 -11.32 2.34
N ASP A 135 10.57 -11.87 3.34
CA ASP A 135 10.30 -13.22 3.85
C ASP A 135 8.88 -13.32 4.46
N ASP A 136 8.48 -12.33 5.28
CA ASP A 136 7.15 -12.25 5.88
C ASP A 136 6.07 -12.15 4.79
N LYS A 137 6.31 -11.36 3.74
CA LYS A 137 5.40 -11.24 2.58
C LYS A 137 5.24 -12.58 1.86
N ASP A 138 6.33 -13.27 1.57
CA ASP A 138 6.29 -14.57 0.89
C ASP A 138 5.53 -15.62 1.70
N GLU A 139 5.67 -15.62 3.04
CA GLU A 139 4.91 -16.53 3.90
C GLU A 139 3.42 -16.17 3.96
N ILE A 140 3.09 -14.87 3.98
CA ILE A 140 1.69 -14.41 3.86
C ILE A 140 1.07 -14.85 2.53
N GLU A 141 1.79 -14.75 1.42
CA GLU A 141 1.30 -15.22 0.12
C GLU A 141 1.07 -16.74 0.11
N LYS A 142 2.01 -17.53 0.64
CA LYS A 142 1.86 -18.99 0.74
C LYS A 142 0.69 -19.41 1.63
N THR A 143 0.50 -18.74 2.77
CA THR A 143 -0.62 -19.04 3.69
C THR A 143 -1.96 -18.67 3.08
N ARG A 144 -2.04 -17.53 2.39
CA ARG A 144 -3.23 -17.12 1.62
C ARG A 144 -3.57 -18.13 0.54
N ASP A 145 -2.59 -18.58 -0.25
CA ASP A 145 -2.83 -19.49 -1.37
C ASP A 145 -3.32 -20.85 -0.87
N ARG A 146 -2.72 -21.37 0.22
CA ARG A 146 -3.22 -22.57 0.92
C ARG A 146 -4.66 -22.42 1.40
N ALA A 147 -5.02 -21.26 1.97
CA ALA A 147 -6.39 -20.99 2.43
C ALA A 147 -7.38 -20.94 1.26
N ILE A 148 -7.00 -20.31 0.13
CA ILE A 148 -7.81 -20.26 -1.08
C ILE A 148 -8.06 -21.67 -1.63
N GLU A 149 -7.03 -22.51 -1.71
CA GLU A 149 -7.16 -23.90 -2.16
C GLU A 149 -8.07 -24.71 -1.24
N SER A 150 -7.90 -24.57 0.08
CA SER A 150 -8.76 -25.22 1.07
C SER A 150 -10.23 -24.81 0.90
N HIS A 151 -10.51 -23.51 0.75
CA HIS A 151 -11.87 -23.02 0.56
C HIS A 151 -12.47 -23.47 -0.77
N LYS A 152 -11.68 -23.52 -1.85
CA LYS A 152 -12.13 -24.07 -3.13
C LYS A 152 -12.56 -25.53 -2.98
N ALA A 153 -11.75 -26.36 -2.31
CA ALA A 153 -12.09 -27.75 -2.07
C ALA A 153 -13.41 -27.90 -1.29
N THR A 154 -13.63 -27.13 -0.22
CA THR A 154 -14.89 -27.14 0.53
C THR A 154 -16.08 -26.68 -0.32
N ILE A 155 -15.91 -25.66 -1.16
CA ILE A 155 -16.97 -25.19 -2.07
C ILE A 155 -17.31 -26.26 -3.10
N ASP A 156 -16.32 -26.94 -3.66
CA ASP A 156 -16.52 -27.99 -4.67
C ASP A 156 -17.19 -29.23 -4.06
N GLU A 157 -16.85 -29.58 -2.82
CA GLU A 157 -17.55 -30.62 -2.06
C GLU A 157 -19.02 -30.23 -1.81
N ALA A 158 -19.28 -29.00 -1.35
CA ALA A 158 -20.62 -28.50 -1.11
C ALA A 158 -21.47 -28.48 -2.39
N LYS A 159 -20.89 -28.06 -3.53
CA LYS A 159 -21.54 -28.14 -4.84
C LYS A 159 -21.86 -29.58 -5.22
N GLY A 160 -20.91 -30.51 -5.02
CA GLY A 160 -21.13 -31.93 -5.27
C GLY A 160 -22.28 -32.50 -4.45
N MET A 161 -22.38 -32.15 -3.16
CA MET A 161 -23.51 -32.53 -2.31
C MET A 161 -24.84 -31.92 -2.80
N LEU A 162 -24.85 -30.64 -3.16
CA LEU A 162 -26.05 -29.98 -3.67
C LEU A 162 -26.57 -30.63 -4.96
N THR A 163 -25.68 -30.97 -5.88
CA THR A 163 -26.06 -31.69 -7.12
C THR A 163 -26.64 -33.07 -6.83
N ARG A 164 -26.13 -33.80 -5.84
CA ARG A 164 -26.72 -35.09 -5.42
C ARG A 164 -28.11 -34.90 -4.83
N TYR A 165 -28.28 -33.94 -3.92
CA TYR A 165 -29.58 -33.66 -3.33
C TYR A 165 -30.62 -33.22 -4.36
N ASP A 166 -30.22 -32.42 -5.36
CA ASP A 166 -31.11 -32.03 -6.45
C ASP A 166 -31.55 -33.26 -7.27
N GLY A 167 -30.62 -34.17 -7.58
CA GLY A 167 -30.93 -35.44 -8.24
C GLY A 167 -31.88 -36.34 -7.42
N GLU A 168 -31.61 -36.52 -6.13
CA GLU A 168 -32.46 -37.29 -5.21
C GLU A 168 -33.86 -36.67 -5.10
N MET A 169 -33.95 -35.34 -5.01
CA MET A 169 -35.23 -34.64 -4.95
C MET A 169 -36.05 -34.84 -6.23
N VAL A 170 -35.43 -34.76 -7.40
CA VAL A 170 -36.10 -35.05 -8.68
C VAL A 170 -36.64 -36.48 -8.72
N GLU A 171 -35.85 -37.46 -8.27
CA GLU A 171 -36.28 -38.86 -8.22
C GLU A 171 -37.47 -39.07 -7.27
N VAL A 172 -37.39 -38.51 -6.06
CA VAL A 172 -38.49 -38.57 -5.08
C VAL A 172 -39.74 -37.89 -5.62
N TYR A 173 -39.62 -36.72 -6.26
CA TYR A 173 -40.76 -36.05 -6.89
C TYR A 173 -41.39 -36.91 -8.00
N ALA A 174 -40.58 -37.62 -8.80
CA ALA A 174 -41.09 -38.53 -9.82
C ALA A 174 -41.86 -39.70 -9.19
N GLN A 175 -41.31 -40.33 -8.14
CA GLN A 175 -41.97 -41.42 -7.40
C GLN A 175 -43.29 -40.97 -6.76
N VAL A 176 -43.32 -39.80 -6.12
CA VAL A 176 -44.55 -39.22 -5.55
C VAL A 176 -45.58 -38.95 -6.65
N SER A 177 -45.14 -38.42 -7.80
CA SER A 177 -46.04 -38.15 -8.93
C SER A 177 -46.65 -39.45 -9.48
N GLU A 178 -45.85 -40.50 -9.63
CA GLU A 178 -46.32 -41.82 -10.05
C GLU A 178 -47.31 -42.42 -9.04
N LEU A 179 -47.02 -42.31 -7.74
CA LEU A 179 -47.92 -42.76 -6.68
C LEU A 179 -49.26 -42.01 -6.71
N MET A 180 -49.23 -40.69 -6.94
CA MET A 180 -50.45 -39.88 -7.07
C MET A 180 -51.29 -40.33 -8.28
N LEU A 181 -50.68 -40.57 -9.43
CA LEU A 181 -51.37 -41.09 -10.63
C LEU A 181 -51.95 -42.48 -10.39
N THR A 182 -51.20 -43.33 -9.67
CA THR A 182 -51.63 -44.67 -9.26
C THR A 182 -52.85 -44.60 -8.35
N LYS A 183 -52.78 -43.79 -7.29
CA LYS A 183 -53.90 -43.55 -6.38
C LYS A 183 -55.13 -43.01 -7.11
N GLN A 184 -54.95 -42.00 -7.98
CA GLN A 184 -56.05 -41.42 -8.74
C GLN A 184 -56.74 -42.48 -9.59
N TRP A 185 -55.98 -43.27 -10.34
CA TRP A 185 -56.55 -44.31 -11.20
C TRP A 185 -57.28 -45.39 -10.40
N PHE A 186 -56.70 -45.88 -9.29
CA PHE A 186 -57.37 -46.87 -8.45
C PHE A 186 -58.71 -46.37 -7.92
N LEU A 187 -58.77 -45.12 -7.45
CA LEU A 187 -59.99 -44.52 -6.90
C LEU A 187 -61.05 -44.18 -7.95
N THR A 188 -60.70 -44.11 -9.24
CA THR A 188 -61.65 -43.85 -10.32
C THR A 188 -61.93 -45.12 -11.14
N ASP A 189 -61.01 -45.47 -12.04
CA ASP A 189 -61.18 -46.52 -13.02
C ASP A 189 -61.01 -47.91 -12.41
N GLY A 190 -60.15 -48.03 -11.38
CA GLY A 190 -59.91 -49.28 -10.67
C GLY A 190 -61.17 -49.80 -9.96
N ILE A 191 -61.84 -48.94 -9.18
CA ILE A 191 -63.12 -49.29 -8.54
C ILE A 191 -64.18 -49.62 -9.59
N ALA A 192 -64.31 -48.82 -10.64
CA ALA A 192 -65.27 -49.09 -11.72
C ALA A 192 -65.01 -50.44 -12.40
N TRP A 193 -63.74 -50.80 -12.60
CA TRP A 193 -63.34 -52.08 -13.15
C TRP A 193 -63.68 -53.26 -12.22
N VAL A 194 -63.40 -53.16 -10.93
CA VAL A 194 -63.80 -54.18 -9.95
C VAL A 194 -65.31 -54.37 -9.91
N VAL A 195 -66.07 -53.27 -9.86
CA VAL A 195 -67.54 -53.32 -9.92
C VAL A 195 -68.01 -54.03 -11.19
N LYS A 196 -67.41 -53.73 -12.35
CA LYS A 196 -67.73 -54.40 -13.61
C LYS A 196 -67.43 -55.90 -13.57
N LEU A 197 -66.28 -56.32 -13.04
CA LEU A 197 -65.90 -57.73 -12.89
C LEU A 197 -66.92 -58.50 -12.04
N VAL A 198 -67.35 -57.91 -10.92
CA VAL A 198 -68.36 -58.48 -10.04
C VAL A 198 -69.69 -58.63 -10.76
N HIS A 199 -70.18 -57.57 -11.42
CA HIS A 199 -71.47 -57.60 -12.12
C HIS A 199 -71.48 -58.58 -13.30
N GLN A 200 -70.34 -58.78 -13.95
CA GLN A 200 -70.21 -59.70 -15.09
C GLN A 200 -69.83 -61.12 -14.66
N SER A 201 -69.72 -61.37 -13.36
CA SER A 201 -69.32 -62.68 -12.84
C SER A 201 -70.43 -63.72 -13.06
N PRO A 202 -70.15 -64.85 -13.73
CA PRO A 202 -71.10 -65.94 -13.88
C PRO A 202 -71.61 -66.48 -12.54
N GLU A 203 -70.78 -66.38 -11.50
CA GLU A 203 -71.13 -66.84 -10.16
C GLU A 203 -72.22 -65.96 -9.54
N LEU A 204 -72.13 -64.62 -9.68
CA LEU A 204 -73.20 -63.71 -9.25
C LEU A 204 -74.46 -63.90 -10.10
N ASP A 205 -74.30 -64.02 -11.42
CA ASP A 205 -75.43 -64.22 -12.34
C ASP A 205 -76.21 -65.49 -11.98
N LYS A 206 -75.50 -66.59 -11.70
CA LYS A 206 -76.12 -67.85 -11.26
C LYS A 206 -76.87 -67.70 -9.94
N VAL A 207 -76.23 -67.14 -8.92
CA VAL A 207 -76.85 -67.03 -7.58
C VAL A 207 -78.06 -66.09 -7.60
N VAL A 208 -78.00 -65.01 -8.40
CA VAL A 208 -79.15 -64.12 -8.64
C VAL A 208 -80.26 -64.85 -9.41
N ALA A 209 -79.92 -65.61 -10.46
CA ALA A 209 -80.90 -66.38 -11.22
C ALA A 209 -81.61 -67.43 -10.35
N ASP A 210 -80.86 -68.16 -9.53
CA ASP A 210 -81.39 -69.15 -8.58
C ASP A 210 -82.34 -68.48 -7.58
N LEU A 211 -81.93 -67.35 -6.98
CA LEU A 211 -82.76 -66.57 -6.06
C LEU A 211 -84.05 -66.06 -6.73
N VAL A 212 -83.96 -65.47 -7.93
CA VAL A 212 -85.12 -64.97 -8.68
C VAL A 212 -86.08 -66.11 -9.02
N SER A 213 -85.55 -67.26 -9.44
CA SER A 213 -86.36 -68.45 -9.74
C SER A 213 -87.11 -68.95 -8.51
N SER A 214 -86.43 -69.06 -7.36
CA SER A 214 -87.05 -69.50 -6.10
C SER A 214 -88.09 -68.51 -5.57
N VAL A 215 -87.82 -67.19 -5.65
CA VAL A 215 -88.81 -66.16 -5.28
C VAL A 215 -90.05 -66.25 -6.15
N ASN A 216 -89.89 -66.43 -7.46
CA ASN A 216 -91.01 -66.60 -8.39
C ASN A 216 -91.83 -67.85 -8.07
N ALA A 217 -91.18 -68.97 -7.73
CA ALA A 217 -91.87 -70.21 -7.34
C ALA A 217 -92.67 -70.04 -6.04
N VAL A 218 -92.11 -69.38 -5.02
CA VAL A 218 -92.83 -69.07 -3.78
C VAL A 218 -93.99 -68.12 -4.04
N GLY A 219 -93.79 -67.09 -4.87
CA GLY A 219 -94.86 -66.17 -5.27
C GLY A 219 -96.00 -66.86 -6.02
N ALA A 220 -95.67 -67.81 -6.91
CA ALA A 220 -96.66 -68.62 -7.61
C ALA A 220 -97.47 -69.50 -6.64
N ASN A 221 -96.80 -70.17 -5.71
CA ASN A 221 -97.47 -70.95 -4.65
C ASN A 221 -98.40 -70.11 -3.79
N GLU A 222 -97.97 -68.90 -3.40
CA GLU A 222 -98.82 -67.99 -2.62
C GLU A 222 -100.03 -67.52 -3.44
N GLY A 223 -99.84 -67.21 -4.73
CA GLY A 223 -100.94 -66.91 -5.64
C GLY A 223 -101.95 -68.05 -5.75
N ILE A 224 -101.47 -69.31 -5.85
CA ILE A 224 -102.32 -70.51 -5.86
C ILE A 224 -103.09 -70.63 -4.53
N LYS A 225 -102.42 -70.48 -3.39
CA LYS A 225 -103.06 -70.55 -2.06
C LYS A 225 -104.16 -69.49 -1.90
N GLN A 226 -103.87 -68.23 -2.24
CA GLN A 226 -104.84 -67.14 -2.15
C GLN A 226 -106.02 -67.34 -3.10
N GLY A 227 -105.76 -67.76 -4.35
CA GLY A 227 -106.81 -68.08 -5.32
C GLY A 227 -107.68 -69.26 -4.87
N PHE A 228 -107.08 -70.29 -4.28
CA PHE A 228 -107.78 -71.45 -3.72
C PHE A 228 -108.66 -71.06 -2.53
N GLN A 229 -108.16 -70.20 -1.61
CA GLN A 229 -108.93 -69.67 -0.48
C GLN A 229 -110.11 -68.79 -0.92
N ALA A 230 -109.93 -67.99 -1.97
CA ALA A 230 -111.00 -67.17 -2.54
C ALA A 230 -112.11 -68.00 -3.22
N ALA A 231 -111.78 -69.20 -3.71
CA ALA A 231 -112.74 -70.14 -4.27
C ALA A 231 -113.50 -70.88 -3.14
N LEU A 232 -114.58 -70.25 -2.67
CA LEU A 232 -115.38 -70.55 -1.47
C LEU A 232 -115.94 -71.98 -1.25
N ASN A 233 -115.58 -73.01 -2.04
CA ASN A 233 -116.17 -74.37 -1.95
C ASN A 233 -115.19 -75.53 -2.22
N SER A 234 -113.90 -75.38 -1.91
CA SER A 234 -112.92 -76.43 -2.21
C SER A 234 -112.77 -77.46 -1.08
N VAL A 235 -113.01 -78.74 -1.38
CA VAL A 235 -112.91 -79.90 -0.44
C VAL A 235 -111.47 -80.46 -0.37
N ARG A 236 -110.56 -79.94 -1.19
CA ARG A 236 -109.18 -80.41 -1.34
C ARG A 236 -108.16 -79.42 -0.74
N SER A 237 -106.89 -79.80 -0.71
CA SER A 237 -105.80 -78.91 -0.26
C SER A 237 -105.26 -78.08 -1.42
N ALA A 238 -104.74 -76.87 -1.14
CA ALA A 238 -104.11 -76.01 -2.16
C ALA A 238 -102.86 -76.66 -2.77
N GLU A 239 -102.24 -77.57 -2.03
CA GLU A 239 -101.07 -78.37 -2.41
C GLU A 239 -101.39 -79.37 -3.54
N GLU A 240 -102.66 -79.70 -3.78
CA GLU A 240 -103.09 -80.60 -4.87
C GLU A 240 -103.30 -79.87 -6.21
N VAL A 241 -103.11 -78.54 -6.25
CA VAL A 241 -103.29 -77.74 -7.47
C VAL A 241 -102.10 -77.96 -8.42
N PRO A 242 -102.33 -78.31 -9.70
CA PRO A 242 -101.25 -78.46 -10.66
C PRO A 242 -100.38 -77.20 -10.75
N GLY A 243 -99.07 -77.36 -10.58
CA GLY A 243 -98.10 -76.26 -10.56
C GLY A 243 -97.75 -75.75 -9.15
N TYR A 244 -98.36 -76.29 -8.09
CA TYR A 244 -97.90 -76.08 -6.73
C TYR A 244 -96.60 -76.86 -6.47
N ASP A 245 -95.57 -76.17 -5.96
CA ASP A 245 -94.26 -76.76 -5.64
C ASP A 245 -94.04 -76.80 -4.11
N GLU A 246 -94.25 -77.96 -3.49
CA GLU A 246 -94.08 -78.14 -2.04
C GLU A 246 -92.67 -77.76 -1.53
N GLY A 247 -91.64 -77.85 -2.39
CA GLY A 247 -90.25 -77.54 -2.04
C GLY A 247 -89.83 -76.08 -2.24
N ALA A 248 -90.70 -75.22 -2.79
CA ALA A 248 -90.31 -73.86 -3.19
C ALA A 248 -89.77 -73.01 -2.04
N LYS A 249 -90.31 -73.19 -0.82
CA LYS A 249 -89.87 -72.44 0.37
C LYS A 249 -88.48 -72.87 0.84
N ASP A 250 -88.23 -74.17 0.91
CA ASP A 250 -86.91 -74.71 1.26
C ASP A 250 -85.87 -74.34 0.19
N ALA A 251 -86.27 -74.32 -1.09
CA ALA A 251 -85.43 -73.85 -2.19
C ALA A 251 -85.10 -72.35 -2.08
N LEU A 252 -86.07 -71.52 -1.67
CA LEU A 252 -85.83 -70.10 -1.39
C LEU A 252 -84.87 -69.90 -0.21
N ASP A 253 -85.07 -70.61 0.90
CA ASP A 253 -84.18 -70.53 2.06
C ASP A 253 -82.74 -70.99 1.70
N ALA A 254 -82.62 -72.02 0.86
CA ALA A 254 -81.33 -72.46 0.32
C ALA A 254 -80.68 -71.42 -0.62
N ALA A 255 -81.47 -70.78 -1.49
CA ALA A 255 -80.98 -69.74 -2.40
C ALA A 255 -80.56 -68.46 -1.65
N ILE A 256 -81.30 -68.05 -0.62
CA ILE A 256 -80.92 -66.94 0.27
C ILE A 256 -79.60 -67.26 0.97
N LYS A 257 -79.48 -68.46 1.54
CA LYS A 257 -78.23 -68.88 2.18
C LYS A 257 -77.05 -68.91 1.21
N ALA A 258 -77.27 -69.38 -0.02
CA ALA A 258 -76.24 -69.38 -1.07
C ALA A 258 -75.84 -67.95 -1.50
N PHE A 259 -76.77 -66.99 -1.47
CA PHE A 259 -76.50 -65.57 -1.71
C PHE A 259 -75.73 -64.92 -0.55
N ASP A 260 -76.08 -65.23 0.70
CA ASP A 260 -75.40 -64.70 1.89
C ASP A 260 -73.97 -65.23 2.03
N ASP A 261 -73.77 -66.52 1.77
CA ASP A 261 -72.46 -67.19 1.80
C ASP A 261 -71.67 -67.00 0.49
N PHE A 262 -72.17 -66.20 -0.45
CA PHE A 262 -71.59 -66.03 -1.77
C PHE A 262 -70.21 -65.36 -1.71
N HIS A 263 -69.20 -66.00 -2.30
CA HIS A 263 -67.87 -65.45 -2.47
C HIS A 263 -67.53 -65.23 -3.94
N ILE A 264 -66.93 -64.08 -4.24
CA ILE A 264 -66.61 -63.69 -5.61
C ILE A 264 -65.16 -64.08 -5.93
N SER A 265 -65.00 -65.23 -6.59
CA SER A 265 -63.69 -65.77 -6.98
C SER A 265 -62.89 -64.83 -7.89
N VAL A 266 -63.56 -64.02 -8.72
CA VAL A 266 -62.87 -63.06 -9.61
C VAL A 266 -62.08 -61.98 -8.86
N LEU A 267 -62.42 -61.70 -7.59
CA LEU A 267 -61.64 -60.78 -6.76
C LEU A 267 -60.25 -61.35 -6.40
N GLY A 268 -60.09 -62.67 -6.37
CA GLY A 268 -58.80 -63.33 -6.19
C GLY A 268 -57.82 -63.00 -7.31
N LYS A 269 -58.28 -62.98 -8.57
CA LYS A 269 -57.43 -62.62 -9.72
C LYS A 269 -57.06 -61.14 -9.76
N VAL A 270 -57.89 -60.27 -9.17
CA VAL A 270 -57.52 -58.87 -8.96
C VAL A 270 -56.43 -58.76 -7.90
N ALA A 271 -56.48 -59.59 -6.85
CA ALA A 271 -55.45 -59.63 -5.82
C ALA A 271 -54.08 -60.11 -6.35
N ASP A 272 -54.04 -61.00 -7.35
CA ASP A 272 -52.81 -61.43 -8.02
C ASP A 272 -52.05 -60.29 -8.74
N LEU A 273 -52.72 -59.15 -8.95
CA LEU A 273 -52.15 -57.97 -9.59
C LEU A 273 -51.52 -56.98 -8.61
N ILE A 274 -51.51 -57.26 -7.30
CA ILE A 274 -51.08 -56.31 -6.27
C ILE A 274 -49.63 -55.81 -6.45
N ASP A 275 -48.73 -56.69 -6.91
CA ASP A 275 -47.31 -56.37 -7.14
C ASP A 275 -47.02 -55.95 -8.60
N LYS A 276 -48.05 -55.79 -9.44
CA LYS A 276 -47.88 -55.45 -10.85
C LYS A 276 -47.84 -53.92 -11.04
N PRO A 277 -47.01 -53.41 -11.98
CA PRO A 277 -47.02 -51.99 -12.32
C PRO A 277 -48.40 -51.51 -12.78
N LEU A 278 -48.74 -50.25 -12.49
CA LEU A 278 -50.04 -49.65 -12.86
C LEU A 278 -50.34 -49.78 -14.36
N SER A 279 -49.33 -49.69 -15.23
CA SER A 279 -49.49 -49.87 -16.67
C SER A 279 -50.03 -51.25 -17.05
N VAL A 280 -49.58 -52.30 -16.36
CA VAL A 280 -50.04 -53.68 -16.55
C VAL A 280 -51.47 -53.83 -16.05
N ILE A 281 -51.79 -53.26 -14.89
CA ILE A 281 -53.15 -53.30 -14.33
C ILE A 281 -54.14 -52.58 -15.26
N LYS A 282 -53.77 -51.39 -15.74
CA LYS A 282 -54.55 -50.61 -16.73
C LYS A 282 -54.79 -51.36 -18.03
N GLN A 283 -53.76 -52.02 -18.55
CA GLN A 283 -53.91 -52.82 -19.75
C GLN A 283 -54.88 -53.98 -19.52
N ARG A 284 -54.77 -54.65 -18.37
CA ARG A 284 -55.67 -55.74 -18.00
C ARG A 284 -57.11 -55.29 -17.83
N SER A 285 -57.34 -54.10 -17.28
CA SER A 285 -58.70 -53.57 -17.06
C SER A 285 -59.44 -53.21 -18.36
N GLN A 286 -58.70 -53.01 -19.46
CA GLN A 286 -59.25 -52.69 -20.78
C GLN A 286 -59.61 -53.94 -21.59
N LEU A 287 -59.07 -55.10 -21.23
CA LEU A 287 -59.37 -56.35 -21.92
C LEU A 287 -60.81 -56.80 -21.61
N PRO A 288 -61.51 -57.40 -22.59
CA PRO A 288 -62.80 -58.02 -22.34
C PRO A 288 -62.65 -59.13 -21.30
N ILE A 289 -63.68 -59.31 -20.50
CA ILE A 289 -63.73 -60.33 -19.46
C ILE A 289 -64.06 -61.65 -20.14
N VAL A 290 -63.16 -62.63 -20.05
CA VAL A 290 -63.26 -63.93 -20.74
C VAL A 290 -63.56 -65.03 -19.72
N LYS A 291 -64.12 -66.18 -20.14
CA LYS A 291 -64.40 -67.32 -19.24
C LYS A 291 -63.20 -67.77 -18.40
N GLU A 292 -62.00 -67.66 -18.95
CA GLU A 292 -60.72 -67.92 -18.26
C GLU A 292 -60.48 -67.01 -17.05
N ASP A 293 -61.23 -65.92 -16.89
CA ASP A 293 -61.19 -65.02 -15.73
C ASP A 293 -61.98 -65.56 -14.54
N TYR A 294 -62.81 -66.57 -14.74
CA TYR A 294 -63.70 -67.15 -13.72
C TYR A 294 -63.40 -68.62 -13.42
N GLU A 295 -62.73 -69.31 -14.34
CA GLU A 295 -62.25 -70.68 -14.11
C GLU A 295 -60.88 -70.62 -13.39
N ALA A 296 -60.78 -71.31 -12.24
CA ALA A 296 -59.52 -71.52 -11.51
C ALA A 296 -58.79 -72.75 -12.07
#